data_AF-A0A4Y8CRT1-F1
#
_entry.id   AF-A0A4Y8CRT1-F1
#
_cell.length_a   1.000
_cell.length_b   1.000
_cell.length_c   1.000
_cell.angle_alpha   90.00
_cell.angle_beta   90.00
_cell.angle_gamma   90.00
#
_symmetry.space_group_name_H-M   'P 1'
#
loop_
_entity.id
_entity.type
_entity.pdbx_description
1 polymer ?
#
loop_
_entity_poly.entity_id
_entity_poly.type
_entity_poly.pdbx_seq_one_letter_code
_entity_poly.pdbx_strand_id
1 'polypeptide(L)'
;MLSEWDEEYEDLRLLFRTCGWPHDFNHTSFDSVYSRWCEFLTIKRHVCDSASDIIYQKLNLDSVTESLNSHSKRVRMGVWDRDPDKDREDILMLENTLEDKRELVNEANELLEKAIADHGDWKGERAEMMKAWRKHFENEIKREEGNLEWWRGEGKAHSKEEEIKETQEKVSVLKGRLAKVEEEPISVEEVISSL
;
A
#
# COMPACT_ATOMS: atom_id res chain seq x y z
N MET A 1 1.37 -13.95 -12.08
CA MET A 1 0.71 -13.32 -10.92
C MET A 1 -0.41 -14.24 -10.51
N LEU A 2 -0.34 -14.76 -9.29
CA LEU A 2 -1.47 -15.42 -8.65
C LEU A 2 -2.55 -14.35 -8.39
N SER A 3 -3.82 -14.74 -8.40
CA SER A 3 -4.87 -13.79 -8.00
C SER A 3 -4.78 -13.53 -6.49
N GLU A 4 -5.25 -12.37 -6.00
CA GLU A 4 -5.29 -12.08 -4.55
C GLU A 4 -5.96 -13.22 -3.74
N TRP A 5 -6.95 -13.87 -4.35
CA TRP A 5 -7.66 -15.03 -3.81
C TRP A 5 -6.80 -16.28 -3.69
N ASP A 6 -5.81 -16.47 -4.57
CA ASP A 6 -4.88 -17.60 -4.51
C ASP A 6 -3.79 -17.39 -3.43
N GLU A 7 -3.38 -16.14 -3.18
CA GLU A 7 -2.45 -15.81 -2.10
C GLU A 7 -3.08 -15.98 -0.71
N GLU A 8 -4.28 -15.43 -0.49
CA GLU A 8 -5.01 -15.60 0.79
C GLU A 8 -5.29 -17.08 1.11
N TYR A 9 -5.54 -17.89 0.08
CA TYR A 9 -5.75 -19.34 0.23
C TYR A 9 -4.49 -20.07 0.72
N GLU A 10 -3.31 -19.76 0.15
CA GLU A 10 -2.05 -20.38 0.58
C GLU A 10 -1.63 -19.90 1.98
N ASP A 11 -1.91 -18.64 2.33
CA ASP A 11 -1.68 -18.10 3.67
C ASP A 11 -2.54 -18.80 4.74
N LEU A 12 -3.84 -18.97 4.46
CA LEU A 12 -4.76 -19.74 5.30
C LEU A 12 -4.30 -21.20 5.45
N ARG A 13 -3.84 -21.80 4.35
CA ARG A 13 -3.33 -23.16 4.35
C ARG A 13 -2.07 -23.30 5.22
N LEU A 14 -1.19 -22.30 5.20
CA LEU A 14 0.01 -22.24 6.05
C LEU A 14 -0.36 -22.10 7.54
N LEU A 15 -1.35 -21.25 7.87
CA LEU A 15 -1.94 -21.14 9.21
C LEU A 15 -2.46 -22.48 9.72
N PHE A 16 -3.30 -23.17 8.95
CA PHE A 16 -3.87 -24.47 9.34
C PHE A 16 -2.82 -25.56 9.50
N ARG A 17 -1.76 -25.56 8.67
CA ARG A 17 -0.65 -26.49 8.81
C ARG A 17 0.16 -26.25 10.09
N THR A 18 0.27 -25.00 10.53
CA THR A 18 1.14 -24.63 11.64
C THR A 18 0.45 -24.71 12.99
N CYS A 19 -0.79 -24.24 13.08
CA CYS A 19 -1.57 -24.25 14.32
C CYS A 19 -2.38 -25.55 14.51
N GLY A 20 -2.42 -26.42 13.50
CA GLY A 20 -3.28 -27.60 13.47
C GLY A 20 -4.71 -27.29 13.05
N TRP A 21 -5.51 -28.34 12.83
CA TRP A 21 -6.95 -28.18 12.67
C TRP A 21 -7.57 -27.72 14.01
N PRO A 22 -8.71 -27.00 14.01
CA PRO A 22 -9.42 -26.57 15.23
C PRO A 22 -9.87 -27.71 16.18
N HIS A 23 -9.46 -28.94 15.95
CA HIS A 23 -9.75 -30.10 16.79
C HIS A 23 -8.48 -30.64 17.49
N ASP A 24 -7.29 -30.14 17.15
CA ASP A 24 -5.98 -30.55 17.71
C ASP A 24 -5.15 -29.31 18.13
N PHE A 25 -5.54 -28.66 19.24
CA PHE A 25 -4.92 -27.45 19.81
C PHE A 25 -3.69 -27.75 20.70
N ASN A 26 -2.65 -28.38 20.15
CA ASN A 26 -1.43 -28.67 20.95
C ASN A 26 -0.33 -27.58 20.86
N HIS A 27 -0.60 -26.43 20.21
CA HIS A 27 0.28 -25.26 20.19
C HIS A 27 -0.55 -23.96 20.25
N THR A 28 0.13 -22.80 20.37
CA THR A 28 -0.41 -21.41 20.40
C THR A 28 -1.81 -21.27 19.81
N SER A 29 -2.78 -20.71 20.56
CA SER A 29 -4.20 -20.78 20.16
C SER A 29 -4.42 -20.22 18.75
N PHE A 30 -5.02 -21.01 17.88
CA PHE A 30 -5.34 -20.64 16.49
C PHE A 30 -5.99 -19.25 16.43
N ASP A 31 -6.89 -18.94 17.36
CA ASP A 31 -7.59 -17.65 17.44
C ASP A 31 -6.64 -16.45 17.58
N SER A 32 -5.55 -16.59 18.35
CA SER A 32 -4.54 -15.55 18.50
C SER A 32 -3.77 -15.32 17.20
N VAL A 33 -3.32 -16.40 16.56
CA VAL A 33 -2.56 -16.34 15.30
C VAL A 33 -3.43 -15.83 14.16
N TYR A 34 -4.68 -16.27 14.10
CA TYR A 34 -5.68 -15.81 13.14
C TYR A 34 -5.98 -14.31 13.30
N SER A 35 -6.21 -13.85 14.54
CA SER A 35 -6.42 -12.42 14.81
C SER A 35 -5.21 -11.59 14.37
N ARG A 36 -3.98 -12.09 14.61
CA ARG A 36 -2.74 -11.43 14.21
C ARG A 36 -2.55 -11.39 12.69
N TRP A 37 -2.95 -12.46 12.01
CA TRP A 37 -2.94 -12.52 10.54
C TRP A 37 -3.94 -11.57 9.90
N CYS A 38 -5.18 -11.50 10.41
CA CYS A 38 -6.16 -10.53 9.93
C CYS A 38 -5.69 -9.07 10.10
N GLU A 39 -5.03 -8.78 11.23
CA GLU A 39 -4.39 -7.48 11.46
C GLU A 39 -3.30 -7.22 10.41
N PHE A 40 -2.39 -8.17 10.20
CA PHE A 40 -1.33 -8.07 9.19
C PHE A 40 -1.89 -7.87 7.77
N LEU A 41 -2.94 -8.58 7.36
CA LEU A 41 -3.58 -8.39 6.05
C LEU A 41 -4.13 -6.97 5.87
N THR A 42 -4.67 -6.38 6.94
CA THR A 42 -5.12 -4.98 6.92
C THR A 42 -3.96 -4.03 6.65
N ILE A 43 -2.80 -4.28 7.25
CA ILE A 43 -1.58 -3.49 7.02
C ILE A 43 -1.06 -3.70 5.60
N LYS A 44 -0.95 -4.94 5.12
CA LYS A 44 -0.54 -5.28 3.75
C LYS A 44 -1.41 -4.53 2.73
N ARG A 45 -2.72 -4.53 2.95
CA ARG A 45 -3.66 -3.78 2.10
C ARG A 45 -3.42 -2.27 2.13
N HIS A 46 -3.14 -1.68 3.29
CA HIS A 46 -2.80 -0.26 3.35
C HIS A 46 -1.52 0.10 2.59
N VAL A 47 -0.53 -0.80 2.56
CA VAL A 47 0.68 -0.64 1.75
C VAL A 47 0.36 -0.77 0.26
N CYS A 48 -0.48 -1.73 -0.14
CA CYS A 48 -0.93 -1.86 -1.53
C CYS A 48 -1.74 -0.64 -2.00
N ASP A 49 -2.66 -0.13 -1.16
CA ASP A 49 -3.44 1.07 -1.45
C ASP A 49 -2.52 2.29 -1.63
N SER A 50 -1.47 2.42 -0.80
CA SER A 50 -0.52 3.54 -0.91
C SER A 50 0.40 3.46 -2.13
N ALA A 51 0.62 2.26 -2.68
CA ALA A 51 1.39 2.03 -3.91
C ALA A 51 0.55 2.14 -5.19
N SER A 52 -0.78 1.99 -5.08
CA SER A 52 -1.70 1.94 -6.22
C SER A 52 -1.67 3.21 -7.08
N ASP A 53 -1.54 4.38 -6.45
CA ASP A 53 -1.44 5.67 -7.16
C ASP A 53 -0.16 5.75 -8.02
N ILE A 54 0.96 5.23 -7.50
CA ILE A 54 2.25 5.19 -8.23
C ILE A 54 2.14 4.24 -9.42
N ILE A 55 1.54 3.06 -9.21
CA ILE A 55 1.31 2.08 -10.28
C ILE A 55 0.42 2.67 -11.37
N TYR A 56 -0.66 3.36 -11.01
CA TYR A 56 -1.56 3.99 -11.96
C TYR A 56 -0.89 5.13 -12.74
N GLN A 57 -0.11 5.97 -12.06
CA GLN A 57 0.67 7.03 -12.71
C GLN A 57 1.71 6.44 -13.68
N LYS A 58 2.37 5.33 -13.31
CA LYS A 58 3.31 4.64 -14.20
C LYS A 58 2.64 4.11 -15.46
N LEU A 59 1.51 3.41 -15.32
CA LEU A 59 0.77 2.87 -16.46
C LEU A 59 0.30 3.97 -17.43
N ASN A 60 -0.18 5.10 -16.89
CA ASN A 60 -0.57 6.24 -17.73
C ASN A 60 0.63 6.86 -18.45
N LEU A 61 1.75 7.03 -17.75
CA LEU A 61 2.95 7.64 -18.32
C LEU A 61 3.56 6.75 -19.42
N ASP A 62 3.57 5.43 -19.22
CA ASP A 62 4.00 4.47 -20.23
C ASP A 62 3.11 4.53 -21.48
N SER A 63 1.78 4.61 -21.30
CA SER A 63 0.81 4.77 -22.39
C SER A 63 0.99 6.08 -23.17
N VAL A 64 1.21 7.20 -22.47
CA VAL A 64 1.49 8.50 -23.11
C VAL A 64 2.83 8.46 -23.86
N THR A 65 3.85 7.83 -23.29
CA THR A 65 5.17 7.66 -23.91
C THR A 65 5.07 6.83 -25.20
N GLU A 66 4.32 5.73 -25.18
CA GLU A 66 4.10 4.89 -26.35
C GLU A 66 3.33 5.65 -27.45
N SER A 67 2.29 6.39 -27.07
CA SER A 67 1.54 7.26 -27.98
C SER A 67 2.46 8.30 -28.62
N LEU A 68 3.31 8.97 -27.85
CA LEU A 68 4.24 9.98 -28.33
C LEU A 68 5.29 9.40 -29.29
N ASN A 69 5.79 8.20 -29.00
CA ASN A 69 6.72 7.48 -29.88
C ASN A 69 6.07 7.06 -31.21
N SER A 70 4.84 6.58 -31.16
CA SER A 70 4.04 6.24 -32.36
C SER A 70 3.82 7.48 -33.23
N HIS A 71 3.43 8.58 -32.61
CA HIS A 71 3.29 9.89 -33.23
C HIS A 71 4.60 10.34 -33.89
N SER A 72 5.71 10.38 -33.15
CA SER A 72 7.02 10.78 -33.69
C SER A 72 7.45 9.93 -34.90
N LYS A 73 7.17 8.62 -34.87
CA LYS A 73 7.41 7.72 -36.01
C LYS A 73 6.55 8.10 -37.23
N ARG A 74 5.28 8.45 -37.03
CA ARG A 74 4.38 8.88 -38.11
C ARG A 74 4.80 10.20 -38.75
N VAL A 75 5.33 11.17 -37.99
CA VAL A 75 5.93 12.40 -38.56
C VAL A 75 7.08 12.04 -39.48
N ARG A 76 8.04 11.23 -39.00
CA ARG A 76 9.21 10.83 -39.79
C ARG A 76 8.86 10.10 -41.08
N MET A 77 7.72 9.40 -41.10
CA MET A 77 7.23 8.68 -42.28
C MET A 77 6.36 9.56 -43.20
N GLY A 78 6.04 10.81 -42.82
CA GLY A 78 5.14 11.69 -43.57
C GLY A 78 3.67 11.24 -43.54
N VAL A 79 3.25 10.49 -42.52
CA VAL A 79 1.93 9.82 -42.43
C VAL A 79 1.04 10.44 -41.32
N TRP A 80 1.47 11.56 -40.75
CA TRP A 80 0.87 12.07 -39.51
C TRP A 80 -0.61 12.48 -39.68
N ASP A 81 -0.98 13.07 -40.81
CA ASP A 81 -2.34 13.58 -41.08
C ASP A 81 -2.87 13.25 -42.49
N ARG A 82 -2.09 12.53 -43.30
CA ARG A 82 -2.40 12.21 -44.71
C ARG A 82 -2.54 13.45 -45.59
N ASP A 83 -1.96 14.58 -45.17
CA ASP A 83 -1.89 15.79 -45.98
C ASP A 83 -0.49 15.91 -46.62
N PRO A 84 -0.35 15.54 -47.91
CA PRO A 84 0.93 15.62 -48.60
C PRO A 84 1.37 17.05 -48.92
N ASP A 85 0.46 18.03 -48.82
CA ASP A 85 0.70 19.44 -49.15
C ASP A 85 0.88 20.33 -47.91
N LYS A 86 1.04 19.72 -46.73
CA LYS A 86 1.22 20.44 -45.47
C LYS A 86 2.43 21.36 -45.54
N ASP A 87 2.21 22.61 -45.15
CA ASP A 87 3.25 23.63 -45.22
C ASP A 87 4.39 23.37 -44.22
N ARG A 88 5.58 23.85 -44.57
CA ARG A 88 6.79 23.67 -43.76
C ARG A 88 6.68 24.33 -42.38
N GLU A 89 5.98 25.46 -42.26
CA GLU A 89 5.77 26.12 -40.96
C GLU A 89 4.90 25.26 -40.03
N ASP A 90 3.87 24.60 -40.57
CA ASP A 90 3.01 23.69 -39.81
C ASP A 90 3.76 22.42 -39.36
N ILE A 91 4.65 21.90 -40.20
CA ILE A 91 5.53 20.77 -39.84
C ILE A 91 6.45 21.16 -38.69
N LEU A 92 7.08 22.34 -38.76
CA LEU A 92 7.97 22.85 -37.70
C LEU A 92 7.22 23.07 -36.39
N MET A 93 5.99 23.60 -36.43
CA MET A 93 5.17 23.73 -35.21
C MET A 93 4.84 22.38 -34.57
N LEU A 94 4.55 21.36 -35.38
CA LEU A 94 4.28 20.01 -34.88
C LEU A 94 5.53 19.33 -34.33
N GLU A 95 6.68 19.53 -34.94
CA GLU A 95 7.98 19.05 -34.42
C GLU A 95 8.31 19.71 -33.08
N ASN A 96 8.15 21.03 -32.96
CA ASN A 96 8.32 21.73 -31.69
C ASN A 96 7.33 21.23 -30.62
N THR A 97 6.06 21.06 -30.99
CA THR A 97 5.05 20.51 -30.06
C THR A 97 5.41 19.10 -29.59
N LEU A 98 5.95 18.26 -30.48
CA LEU A 98 6.41 16.92 -30.12
C LEU A 98 7.60 16.95 -29.16
N GLU A 99 8.52 17.89 -29.34
CA GLU A 99 9.67 18.06 -28.45
C GLU A 99 9.24 18.56 -27.07
N ASP A 100 8.37 19.58 -27.00
CA ASP A 100 7.79 20.07 -25.74
C ASP A 100 7.09 18.92 -24.98
N LYS A 101 6.37 18.05 -25.70
CA LYS A 101 5.71 16.89 -25.09
C LYS A 101 6.70 15.82 -24.63
N ARG A 102 7.86 15.67 -25.29
CA ARG A 102 8.93 14.77 -24.84
C ARG A 102 9.56 15.27 -23.55
N GLU A 103 9.85 16.56 -23.47
CA GLU A 103 10.39 17.17 -22.25
C GLU A 103 9.44 16.95 -21.07
N LEU A 104 8.15 17.23 -21.23
CA LEU A 104 7.14 17.00 -20.18
C LEU A 104 7.05 15.53 -19.74
N VAL A 105 7.15 14.57 -20.67
CA VAL A 105 7.15 13.14 -20.33
C VAL A 105 8.43 12.74 -19.59
N ASN A 106 9.58 13.30 -19.96
CA ASN A 106 10.85 13.05 -19.26
C ASN A 106 10.81 13.60 -17.84
N GLU A 107 10.35 14.84 -17.64
CA GLU A 107 10.17 15.43 -16.31
C GLU A 107 9.22 14.60 -15.44
N ALA A 108 8.10 14.14 -16.01
CA ALA A 108 7.15 13.29 -15.31
C ALA A 108 7.76 11.92 -14.95
N ASN A 109 8.61 11.35 -15.81
CA ASN A 109 9.34 10.10 -15.52
C ASN A 109 10.33 10.31 -14.38
N GLU A 110 11.10 11.40 -14.36
CA GLU A 110 12.03 11.70 -13.28
C GLU A 110 11.32 11.89 -11.93
N LEU A 111 10.18 12.59 -11.93
CA LEU A 111 9.35 12.76 -10.74
C LEU A 111 8.78 11.41 -10.25
N LEU A 112 8.37 10.55 -11.17
CA LEU A 112 7.83 9.24 -10.84
C LEU A 112 8.92 8.27 -10.36
N GLU A 113 10.10 8.26 -10.98
CA GLU A 113 11.25 7.49 -10.50
C GLU A 113 11.68 7.94 -9.11
N LYS A 114 11.67 9.25 -8.85
CA LYS A 114 11.89 9.78 -7.52
C LYS A 114 10.80 9.33 -6.55
N ALA A 115 9.52 9.37 -6.94
CA ALA A 115 8.44 8.89 -6.10
C ALA A 115 8.54 7.38 -5.82
N ILE A 116 8.94 6.57 -6.81
CA ILE A 116 9.22 5.13 -6.65
C ILE A 116 10.41 4.92 -5.71
N ALA A 117 11.48 5.70 -5.85
CA ALA A 117 12.63 5.62 -4.95
C ALA A 117 12.30 6.05 -3.52
N ASP A 118 11.48 7.08 -3.35
CA ASP A 118 10.97 7.57 -2.07
C ASP A 118 9.95 6.59 -1.44
N HIS A 119 9.20 5.84 -2.26
CA HIS A 119 8.31 4.76 -1.83
C HIS A 119 9.08 3.46 -1.55
N GLY A 120 10.25 3.30 -2.18
CA GLY A 120 11.28 2.33 -1.87
C GLY A 120 11.24 1.05 -2.71
N ASP A 121 12.28 0.85 -3.51
CA ASP A 121 12.64 -0.42 -4.16
C ASP A 121 12.84 -1.53 -3.11
N TRP A 122 12.41 -2.80 -3.31
CA TRP A 122 12.42 -4.04 -2.45
C TRP A 122 12.99 -3.98 -0.99
N LYS A 123 14.05 -3.21 -0.71
CA LYS A 123 14.39 -2.65 0.62
C LYS A 123 13.32 -1.69 1.20
N GLY A 124 12.40 -1.18 0.38
CA GLY A 124 11.30 -0.27 0.74
C GLY A 124 10.05 -0.95 1.29
N GLU A 125 9.80 -2.21 0.91
CA GLU A 125 8.65 -2.98 1.40
C GLU A 125 8.64 -3.04 2.93
N ARG A 126 9.81 -3.30 3.54
CA ARG A 126 9.96 -3.25 5.00
C ARG A 126 9.66 -1.85 5.55
N ALA A 127 10.18 -0.79 4.94
CA ALA A 127 9.99 0.58 5.42
C ALA A 127 8.52 1.03 5.34
N GLU A 128 7.85 0.75 4.22
CA GLU A 128 6.43 1.04 4.04
C GLU A 128 5.56 0.16 4.96
N MET A 129 5.92 -1.11 5.17
CA MET A 129 5.24 -1.96 6.15
C MET A 129 5.38 -1.40 7.57
N MET A 130 6.58 -0.95 7.97
CA MET A 130 6.81 -0.32 9.27
C MET A 130 6.03 0.99 9.43
N LYS A 131 5.95 1.79 8.36
CA LYS A 131 5.18 3.04 8.33
C LYS A 131 3.68 2.76 8.42
N ALA A 132 3.18 1.73 7.74
CA ALA A 132 1.79 1.30 7.81
C ALA A 132 1.46 0.76 9.21
N TRP A 133 2.31 -0.09 9.80
CA TRP A 133 2.18 -0.52 11.19
C TRP A 133 2.14 0.63 12.18
N ARG A 134 3.09 1.57 12.05
CA ARG A 134 3.15 2.78 12.89
C ARG A 134 1.84 3.57 12.81
N LYS A 135 1.40 3.87 11.60
CA LYS A 135 0.16 4.63 11.36
C LYS A 135 -1.07 3.89 11.89
N HIS A 136 -1.11 2.57 11.75
CA HIS A 136 -2.18 1.75 12.30
C HIS A 136 -2.25 1.90 13.82
N PHE A 137 -1.14 1.72 14.55
CA PHE A 137 -1.13 1.90 16.00
C PHE A 137 -1.46 3.31 16.44
N GLU A 138 -0.91 4.33 15.78
CA GLU A 138 -1.22 5.72 16.09
C GLU A 138 -2.72 6.02 15.97
N ASN A 139 -3.36 5.51 14.90
CA ASN A 139 -4.80 5.66 14.70
C ASN A 139 -5.61 4.89 15.73
N GLU A 140 -5.26 3.65 16.02
CA GLU A 140 -5.93 2.82 17.03
C GLU A 140 -5.81 3.45 18.42
N ILE A 141 -4.61 3.87 18.83
CA ILE A 141 -4.37 4.55 20.10
C ILE A 141 -5.22 5.81 20.20
N LYS A 142 -5.19 6.67 19.18
CA LYS A 142 -5.98 7.90 19.16
C LYS A 142 -7.48 7.62 19.28
N ARG A 143 -7.98 6.58 18.61
CA ARG A 143 -9.39 6.18 18.69
C ARG A 143 -9.75 5.70 20.10
N GLU A 144 -8.95 4.79 20.67
CA GLU A 144 -9.24 4.23 21.99
C GLU A 144 -9.05 5.27 23.11
N GLU A 145 -8.07 6.17 23.02
CA GLU A 145 -7.93 7.29 23.94
C GLU A 145 -9.13 8.25 23.86
N GLY A 146 -9.64 8.51 22.66
CA GLY A 146 -10.88 9.27 22.48
C GLY A 146 -12.11 8.59 23.10
N ASN A 147 -12.22 7.26 22.98
CA ASN A 147 -13.27 6.48 23.65
C ASN A 147 -13.17 6.62 25.18
N LEU A 148 -11.96 6.47 25.73
CA LEU A 148 -11.70 6.63 27.17
C LEU A 148 -12.03 8.03 27.67
N GLU A 149 -11.70 9.07 26.90
CA GLU A 149 -12.05 10.46 27.24
C GLU A 149 -13.57 10.65 27.26
N TRP A 150 -14.27 10.15 26.25
CA TRP A 150 -15.72 10.24 26.16
C TRP A 150 -16.42 9.51 27.33
N TRP A 151 -15.98 8.31 27.70
CA TRP A 151 -16.52 7.55 28.84
C TRP A 151 -16.23 8.20 30.20
N ARG A 152 -15.16 9.00 30.33
CA ARG A 152 -14.92 9.78 31.56
C ARG A 152 -15.88 10.96 31.71
N GLY A 153 -16.44 11.46 30.60
CA GLY A 153 -17.35 12.60 30.56
C GLY A 153 -18.80 12.18 30.31
N GLU A 154 -19.35 12.66 29.19
CA GLU A 154 -20.75 12.51 28.80
C GLU A 154 -21.16 11.05 28.55
N GLY A 155 -20.21 10.21 28.14
CA GLY A 155 -20.42 8.79 27.83
C GLY A 155 -20.42 7.86 29.03
N LYS A 156 -20.25 8.35 30.26
CA LYS A 156 -20.07 7.50 31.46
C LYS A 156 -21.20 6.49 31.70
N ALA A 157 -22.43 6.82 31.31
CA ALA A 157 -23.58 5.92 31.44
C ALA A 157 -23.57 4.76 30.43
N HIS A 158 -22.69 4.81 29.42
CA HIS A 158 -22.64 3.88 28.29
C HIS A 158 -21.43 2.93 28.33
N SER A 159 -20.69 2.90 29.45
CA SER A 159 -19.53 2.03 29.63
C SER A 159 -19.53 1.38 31.00
N LYS A 160 -19.12 0.12 31.06
CA LYS A 160 -18.81 -0.56 32.32
C LYS A 160 -17.36 -0.32 32.72
N GLU A 161 -17.08 -0.41 34.02
CA GLU A 161 -15.71 -0.26 34.53
C GLU A 161 -14.76 -1.31 33.93
N GLU A 162 -15.27 -2.53 33.68
CA GLU A 162 -14.52 -3.57 32.99
C GLU A 162 -14.11 -3.16 31.57
N GLU A 163 -15.01 -2.57 30.79
CA GLU A 163 -14.76 -2.13 29.41
C GLU A 163 -13.75 -0.96 29.36
N ILE A 164 -13.82 -0.05 30.34
CA ILE A 164 -12.84 1.03 30.51
C ILE A 164 -11.46 0.43 30.79
N LYS A 165 -11.37 -0.55 31.68
CA LYS A 165 -10.12 -1.21 32.06
C LYS A 165 -9.53 -2.01 30.89
N GLU A 166 -10.35 -2.76 30.17
CA GLU A 166 -9.93 -3.49 28.96
C GLU A 166 -9.40 -2.54 27.89
N THR A 167 -10.05 -1.39 27.69
CA THR A 167 -9.60 -0.40 26.71
C THR A 167 -8.29 0.28 27.15
N GLN A 168 -8.11 0.53 28.45
CA GLN A 168 -6.82 1.03 28.99
C GLN A 168 -5.68 0.03 28.77
N GLU A 169 -5.93 -1.25 29.02
CA GLU A 169 -4.96 -2.32 28.77
C GLU A 169 -4.63 -2.37 27.27
N LYS A 170 -5.64 -2.30 26.40
CA LYS A 170 -5.47 -2.27 24.94
C LYS A 170 -4.59 -1.10 24.48
N VAL A 171 -4.84 0.12 24.99
CA VAL A 171 -3.99 1.29 24.70
C VAL A 171 -2.56 1.07 25.16
N SER A 172 -2.36 0.48 26.34
CA SER A 172 -1.03 0.16 26.87
C SER A 172 -0.27 -0.81 25.95
N VAL A 173 -0.94 -1.89 25.52
CA VAL A 173 -0.39 -2.87 24.57
C VAL A 173 -0.03 -2.22 23.24
N LEU A 174 -0.94 -1.40 22.68
CA LEU A 174 -0.70 -0.69 21.41
C LEU A 174 0.49 0.27 21.52
N LYS A 175 0.63 1.01 22.63
CA LYS A 175 1.80 1.88 22.86
C LYS A 175 3.09 1.09 22.97
N GLY A 176 3.06 -0.08 23.64
CA GLY A 176 4.19 -1.00 23.72
C GLY A 176 4.64 -1.49 22.34
N ARG A 177 3.67 -1.90 21.50
CA ARG A 177 3.92 -2.33 20.11
C ARG A 177 4.42 -1.19 19.23
N LEU A 178 3.86 0.01 19.37
CA LEU A 178 4.32 1.21 18.66
C LEU A 178 5.79 1.56 19.00
N ALA A 179 6.18 1.44 20.27
CA ALA A 179 7.56 1.67 20.70
C ALA A 179 8.55 0.65 20.10
N LYS A 180 8.06 -0.54 19.73
CA LYS A 180 8.83 -1.64 19.14
C LYS A 180 8.33 -2.00 17.75
N VAL A 181 7.87 -1.01 16.98
CA VAL A 181 7.23 -1.27 15.68
C VAL A 181 8.13 -2.03 14.72
N GLU A 182 9.45 -1.94 14.88
CA GLU A 182 10.45 -2.68 14.08
C GLU A 182 10.44 -4.20 14.30
N GLU A 183 9.82 -4.67 15.38
CA GLU A 183 9.58 -6.09 15.70
C GLU A 183 8.27 -6.62 15.07
N GLU A 184 7.46 -5.75 14.45
CA GLU A 184 6.21 -6.17 13.81
C GLU A 184 6.46 -6.94 12.51
N PRO A 185 5.57 -7.90 12.18
CA PRO A 185 5.81 -8.81 11.08
C PRO A 185 5.70 -8.11 9.72
N ILE A 186 6.59 -8.47 8.80
CA ILE A 186 6.55 -8.07 7.39
C ILE A 186 6.12 -9.21 6.46
N SER A 187 5.90 -10.40 7.00
CA SER A 187 5.47 -11.59 6.27
C SER A 187 4.51 -12.44 7.09
N VAL A 188 3.77 -13.33 6.43
CA VAL A 188 2.83 -14.25 7.08
C VAL A 188 3.58 -15.28 7.93
N GLU A 189 4.76 -15.70 7.50
CA GLU A 189 5.65 -16.58 8.27
C GLU A 189 6.08 -15.92 9.60
N GLU A 190 6.37 -14.62 9.58
CA GLU A 190 6.68 -13.87 10.80
C GLU A 190 5.44 -13.73 11.70
N VAL A 191 4.25 -13.51 11.15
CA VAL A 191 3.00 -13.52 11.94
C VAL A 191 2.83 -14.86 12.66
N ILE A 192 3.04 -15.96 11.95
CA ILE A 192 2.85 -17.31 12.49
C ILE A 192 3.91 -17.67 13.53
N SER A 193 5.14 -17.16 13.40
CA SER A 193 6.27 -17.44 14.30
C SER A 193 6.41 -16.49 15.49
N SER A 194 5.70 -15.35 15.50
CA SER A 194 5.84 -14.28 16.49
C SER A 194 4.94 -14.42 17.74
N LEU A 195 4.27 -15.56 17.92
CA LEU A 195 3.37 -15.85 19.05
C LEU A 195 3.79 -17.12 19.81
#